data_AF-A0AAD1J4Y7-F1
#
_entry.id   AF-A0AAD1J4Y7-F1
#
_cell.length_a   1.000
_cell.length_b   1.000
_cell.length_c   1.000
_cell.angle_alpha   90.00
_cell.angle_beta   90.00
_cell.angle_gamma   90.00
#
_symmetry.space_group_name_H-M   'P 1'
#
loop_
_entity.id
_entity.type
_entity.pdbx_description
1 polymer ?
#
loop_
_entity_poly.entity_id
_entity_poly.type
_entity_poly.pdbx_seq_one_letter_code
_entity_poly.pdbx_strand_id
1 'polypeptide(L)'
;MPGDAGAQPSAHLVLIRPSGIVTRGSLCHLPERAAPGTAGFPPTTNRVYPLVNATGTVLVTDVIGTGAPGDPLSTILTLYRPGEMPVVVEIPGPPVGKGLGADGTVTYAASTASGSTFTVLRPGQPAVTISTPGPVSNGPVVGPDGTLYQVTDDRVSGRTNLTIVTAAGEVTRLDFAGSSPSLAIDPDGGKVVLVMTTREGGIETRTGYEIAVVTGAASSV
;
A
#
# COMPACT_ATOMS: atom_id res chain seq x y z
N MET A 1 23.92 40.55 18.25
CA MET A 1 22.59 39.89 18.19
C MET A 1 22.73 38.67 17.30
N PRO A 2 22.92 37.45 17.83
CA PRO A 2 22.77 36.25 17.01
C PRO A 2 21.26 36.03 16.81
N GLY A 3 20.83 35.95 15.54
CA GLY A 3 19.44 35.72 15.17
C GLY A 3 19.01 34.30 15.49
N ASP A 4 17.78 34.17 15.99
CA ASP A 4 17.10 32.90 16.20
C ASP A 4 17.12 32.06 14.93
N ALA A 5 17.89 30.98 14.94
CA ALA A 5 17.72 29.90 14.00
C ALA A 5 16.34 29.30 14.26
N GLY A 6 15.37 29.65 13.42
CA GLY A 6 14.00 29.17 13.53
C GLY A 6 13.95 27.66 13.72
N ALA A 7 13.29 27.22 14.79
CA ALA A 7 13.11 25.82 15.11
C ALA A 7 12.55 25.07 13.90
N GLN A 8 13.20 23.96 13.51
CA GLN A 8 12.71 23.12 12.42
C GLN A 8 11.37 22.49 12.80
N PRO A 9 10.37 22.49 11.90
CA PRO A 9 9.11 21.79 12.17
C PRO A 9 9.41 20.29 12.29
N SER A 10 9.25 19.75 13.50
CA SER A 10 9.39 18.33 13.80
C SER A 10 8.02 17.69 13.83
N ALA A 11 7.80 16.66 13.01
CA ALA A 11 6.62 15.81 13.11
C ALA A 11 6.88 14.76 14.21
N HIS A 12 5.96 14.67 15.18
CA HIS A 12 6.02 13.67 16.24
C HIS A 12 4.82 12.74 16.11
N LEU A 13 5.06 11.43 16.09
CA LEU A 13 4.01 10.43 16.20
C LEU A 13 3.72 10.18 17.69
N VAL A 14 2.54 10.59 18.16
CA VAL A 14 2.10 10.35 19.53
C VAL A 14 1.09 9.21 19.53
N LEU A 15 1.44 8.08 20.14
CA LEU A 15 0.53 6.95 20.31
C LEU A 15 -0.16 7.06 21.68
N ILE A 16 -1.47 7.26 21.67
CA ILE A 16 -2.30 7.35 22.87
C ILE A 16 -3.04 6.03 23.05
N ARG A 17 -2.89 5.38 24.21
CA ARG A 17 -3.65 4.19 24.60
C ARG A 17 -4.59 4.53 25.76
N PRO A 18 -5.68 3.78 26.00
CA PRO A 18 -6.54 3.98 27.19
C PRO A 18 -5.77 3.89 28.52
N SER A 19 -4.66 3.16 28.55
CA SER A 19 -3.77 3.00 29.71
C SER A 19 -2.72 4.11 29.85
N GLY A 20 -2.73 5.15 29.00
CA GLY A 20 -1.80 6.29 29.05
C GLY A 20 -1.15 6.65 27.71
N ILE A 21 -0.43 7.77 27.71
CA ILE A 21 0.37 8.25 26.56
C ILE A 21 1.66 7.45 26.51
N VAL A 22 1.95 6.81 25.36
CA VAL A 22 3.25 6.20 25.10
C VAL A 22 3.92 7.03 24.01
N THR A 23 4.81 7.93 24.39
CA THR A 23 5.67 8.64 23.45
C THR A 23 6.69 7.65 22.91
N ARG A 24 6.56 7.24 21.64
CA ARG A 24 7.63 6.50 20.95
C ARG A 24 8.23 7.38 19.86
N GLY A 25 9.22 8.17 20.27
CA GLY A 25 10.24 8.76 19.40
C GLY A 25 9.83 10.03 18.65
N SER A 26 10.76 10.98 18.58
CA SER A 26 10.84 11.85 17.41
C SER A 26 10.98 10.97 16.16
N LEU A 27 10.31 11.36 15.07
CA LEU A 27 10.67 10.89 13.73
C LEU A 27 12.06 11.49 13.42
N CYS A 28 13.12 10.94 14.03
CA CYS A 28 14.48 11.46 13.86
C CYS A 28 15.06 11.01 12.52
N HIS A 29 15.51 12.01 11.76
CA HIS A 29 16.45 11.97 10.64
C HIS A 29 16.44 10.71 9.74
N LEU A 30 15.85 10.89 8.56
CA LEU A 30 16.28 10.16 7.37
C LEU A 30 17.82 10.29 7.22
N PRO A 31 18.53 9.24 6.79
CA PRO A 31 19.96 9.33 6.51
C PRO A 31 20.21 10.46 5.52
N GLU A 32 21.17 11.32 5.85
CA GLU A 32 21.65 12.42 5.00
C GLU A 32 22.01 11.87 3.62
N ARG A 33 21.13 12.08 2.63
CA ARG A 33 21.56 12.08 1.24
C ARG A 33 22.14 13.46 0.97
N ALA A 34 23.45 13.59 1.21
CA ALA A 34 24.19 14.77 0.83
C ALA A 34 24.07 14.97 -0.69
N ALA A 35 23.24 15.92 -1.12
CA ALA A 35 23.35 16.51 -2.44
C ALA A 35 24.37 17.66 -2.36
N PRO A 36 25.33 17.76 -3.27
CA PRO A 36 26.32 18.82 -3.23
C PRO A 36 25.64 20.16 -3.56
N GLY A 37 25.63 21.04 -2.55
CA GLY A 37 25.52 22.48 -2.68
C GLY A 37 24.21 22.99 -3.29
N THR A 38 23.21 23.27 -2.45
CA THR A 38 22.59 24.60 -2.29
C THR A 38 21.66 24.51 -1.08
N ALA A 39 21.80 25.44 -0.14
CA ALA A 39 20.91 25.56 1.01
C ALA A 39 19.48 25.86 0.52
N GLY A 40 18.61 24.86 0.58
CA GLY A 40 17.21 24.94 0.21
C GLY A 40 16.61 23.56 0.41
N PHE A 41 15.84 23.39 1.49
CA PHE A 41 15.15 22.14 1.78
C PHE A 41 14.40 21.67 0.53
N PRO A 42 14.55 20.41 0.07
CA PRO A 42 13.69 19.91 -0.99
C PRO A 42 12.24 19.98 -0.48
N PRO A 43 11.26 20.35 -1.32
CA PRO A 43 9.87 20.39 -0.89
C PRO A 43 9.42 18.96 -0.58
N THR A 44 9.53 18.56 0.68
CA THR A 44 8.87 17.37 1.20
C THR A 44 7.39 17.67 1.19
N THR A 45 6.63 16.99 0.34
CA THR A 45 5.17 17.00 0.48
C THR A 45 4.86 16.01 1.60
N ASN A 46 5.15 16.40 2.84
CA ASN A 46 5.08 15.55 4.02
C ASN A 46 3.62 15.21 4.35
N ARG A 47 3.05 14.23 3.63
CA ARG A 47 1.71 13.70 3.87
C ARG A 47 1.84 12.41 4.67
N VAL A 48 1.98 12.58 5.98
CA VAL A 48 1.99 11.48 6.94
C VAL A 48 0.57 10.92 7.06
N TYR A 49 0.39 9.69 6.61
CA TYR A 49 -0.90 8.98 6.74
C TYR A 49 -0.71 7.75 7.63
N PRO A 50 -0.86 7.87 8.96
CA PRO A 50 -0.71 6.72 9.83
C PRO A 50 -1.87 5.75 9.63
N LEU A 51 -1.57 4.46 9.44
CA LEU A 51 -2.53 3.37 9.62
C LEU A 51 -2.15 2.59 10.87
N VAL A 52 -3.14 2.19 11.66
CA VAL A 52 -2.95 1.35 12.84
C VAL A 52 -4.00 0.24 12.87
N ASN A 53 -3.60 -0.96 13.28
CA ASN A 53 -4.51 -2.08 13.50
C ASN A 53 -4.61 -2.45 14.99
N ALA A 54 -5.52 -3.38 15.31
CA ALA A 54 -5.76 -3.84 16.67
C ALA A 54 -4.55 -4.50 17.34
N THR A 55 -3.62 -5.06 16.55
CA THR A 55 -2.38 -5.65 17.08
C THR A 55 -1.33 -4.59 17.42
N GLY A 56 -1.58 -3.32 17.12
CA GLY A 56 -0.67 -2.20 17.40
C GLY A 56 0.42 -2.04 16.36
N THR A 57 0.25 -2.65 15.18
CA THR A 57 1.10 -2.38 14.01
C THR A 57 0.76 -0.99 13.49
N VAL A 58 1.77 -0.13 13.31
CA VAL A 58 1.61 1.24 12.79
C VAL A 58 2.42 1.39 11.51
N LEU A 59 1.76 1.80 10.44
CA LEU A 59 2.39 2.16 9.18
C LEU A 59 2.43 3.69 9.05
N VAL A 60 3.62 4.25 8.95
CA VAL A 60 3.86 5.63 8.58
C VAL A 60 4.31 5.66 7.11
N THR A 61 3.81 6.64 6.36
CA THR A 61 4.10 6.80 4.94
C THR A 61 4.58 8.21 4.70
N ASP A 62 5.75 8.35 4.10
CA ASP A 62 6.34 9.63 3.68
C ASP A 62 6.58 9.61 2.18
N VAL A 63 6.31 10.71 1.49
CA VAL A 63 6.62 10.86 0.05
C VAL A 63 7.74 11.89 -0.08
N ILE A 64 8.83 11.48 -0.70
CA ILE A 64 10.03 12.27 -0.94
C ILE A 64 10.27 12.47 -2.43
N GLY A 65 11.13 13.42 -2.77
CA GLY A 65 11.41 13.83 -4.15
C GLY A 65 10.42 14.89 -4.66
N THR A 66 10.80 15.52 -5.76
CA THR A 66 10.01 16.58 -6.44
C THR A 66 9.18 16.04 -7.60
N GLY A 67 9.49 14.83 -8.08
CA GLY A 67 8.90 14.27 -9.29
C GLY A 67 9.56 14.76 -10.59
N ALA A 68 10.64 15.53 -10.49
CA ALA A 68 11.44 15.91 -11.64
C ALA A 68 12.22 14.69 -12.21
N PRO A 69 12.60 14.68 -13.49
CA PRO A 69 13.35 13.56 -14.08
C PRO A 69 14.66 13.20 -13.36
N GLY A 70 15.29 14.16 -12.68
CA GLY A 70 16.50 13.94 -11.86
C GLY A 70 16.25 13.70 -10.38
N ASP A 71 15.00 13.78 -9.94
CA ASP A 71 14.55 13.64 -8.55
C ASP A 71 13.13 13.04 -8.51
N PRO A 72 12.99 11.75 -8.94
CA PRO A 72 11.71 11.08 -9.01
C PRO A 72 11.09 10.93 -7.63
N LEU A 73 9.76 10.84 -7.57
CA LEU A 73 9.07 10.57 -6.32
C LEU A 73 9.43 9.17 -5.80
N SER A 74 9.75 9.08 -4.52
CA SER A 74 9.90 7.85 -3.75
C SER A 74 8.98 7.89 -2.54
N THR A 75 8.50 6.73 -2.10
CA THR A 75 7.71 6.60 -0.88
C THR A 75 8.45 5.77 0.13
N ILE A 76 8.60 6.32 1.34
CA ILE A 76 9.17 5.64 2.48
C ILE A 76 8.04 5.11 3.35
N LEU A 77 8.04 3.79 3.57
CA LEU A 77 7.18 3.13 4.53
C LEU A 77 7.98 2.84 5.79
N THR A 78 7.55 3.40 6.91
CA THR A 78 8.10 3.07 8.23
C THR A 78 7.07 2.27 9.01
N LEU A 79 7.40 1.00 9.25
CA LEU A 79 6.53 0.03 9.90
C LEU A 79 6.99 -0.20 11.34
N TYR A 80 6.12 0.10 12.29
CA TYR A 80 6.32 -0.17 13.71
C TYR A 80 5.47 -1.37 14.11
N ARG A 81 6.11 -2.38 14.69
CA ARG A 81 5.42 -3.51 15.32
C ARG A 81 5.79 -3.58 16.81
N PRO A 82 4.86 -3.99 17.69
CA PRO A 82 5.17 -4.14 19.10
C PRO A 82 6.32 -5.14 19.31
N GLY A 83 7.35 -4.75 20.06
CA GLY A 83 8.48 -5.62 20.40
C GLY A 83 9.54 -5.78 19.31
N GLU A 84 9.35 -5.22 18.11
CA GLU A 84 10.30 -5.30 16.99
C GLU A 84 10.98 -3.95 16.72
N MET A 85 12.14 -4.00 16.06
CA MET A 85 12.77 -2.81 15.48
C MET A 85 11.92 -2.31 14.30
N PRO A 86 11.80 -0.98 14.10
CA PRO A 86 11.07 -0.45 12.95
C PRO A 86 11.66 -0.96 11.64
N VAL A 87 10.79 -1.36 10.71
CA VAL A 87 11.18 -1.74 9.35
C VAL A 87 10.97 -0.54 8.43
N VAL A 88 12.00 -0.14 7.70
CA VAL A 88 11.93 0.96 6.73
C VAL A 88 12.09 0.39 5.33
N VAL A 89 11.14 0.71 4.45
CA VAL A 89 11.16 0.27 3.05
C VAL A 89 10.96 1.47 2.14
N GLU A 90 11.84 1.64 1.17
CA GLU A 90 11.69 2.62 0.10
C GLU A 90 11.06 1.95 -1.13
N ILE A 91 10.00 2.55 -1.64
CA ILE A 91 9.26 2.09 -2.80
C ILE A 91 9.23 3.21 -3.85
N PRO A 92 9.64 2.95 -5.10
CA PRO A 92 9.58 3.95 -6.16
C PRO A 92 8.15 4.42 -6.45
N GLY A 93 8.01 5.72 -6.65
CA GLY A 93 6.76 6.36 -7.06
C GLY A 93 5.84 6.79 -5.92
N PRO A 94 4.83 7.61 -6.23
CA PRO A 94 3.83 8.04 -5.27
C PRO A 94 2.84 6.91 -4.93
N PRO A 95 2.21 6.97 -3.75
CA PRO A 95 1.18 6.01 -3.34
C PRO A 95 -0.09 6.18 -4.15
N VAL A 96 -0.60 5.06 -4.68
CA VAL A 96 -1.95 4.98 -5.26
C VAL A 96 -2.94 4.36 -4.27
N GLY A 97 -2.45 3.49 -3.38
CA GLY A 97 -3.27 2.94 -2.30
C GLY A 97 -2.45 2.10 -1.33
N LYS A 98 -3.04 1.79 -0.18
CA LYS A 98 -2.40 0.99 0.87
C LYS A 98 -3.43 0.27 1.73
N GLY A 99 -3.00 -0.83 2.34
CA GLY A 99 -3.80 -1.65 3.24
C GLY A 99 -3.00 -2.09 4.46
N LEU A 100 -3.70 -2.36 5.56
CA LEU A 100 -3.16 -2.96 6.77
C LEU A 100 -4.15 -4.02 7.28
N GLY A 101 -3.73 -5.28 7.24
CA GLY A 101 -4.48 -6.43 7.72
C GLY A 101 -4.47 -6.55 9.24
N ALA A 102 -5.44 -7.28 9.77
CA ALA A 102 -5.53 -7.58 11.20
C ALA A 102 -4.32 -8.39 11.70
N ASP A 103 -3.75 -9.22 10.84
CA ASP A 103 -2.53 -10.01 11.04
C ASP A 103 -1.23 -9.18 11.02
N GLY A 104 -1.31 -7.88 10.71
CA GLY A 104 -0.14 -7.01 10.55
C GLY A 104 0.51 -7.07 9.18
N THR A 105 -0.14 -7.70 8.19
CA THR A 105 0.24 -7.62 6.79
C THR A 105 -0.01 -6.20 6.27
N VAL A 106 1.03 -5.56 5.76
CA VAL A 106 0.95 -4.27 5.10
C VAL A 106 0.99 -4.47 3.60
N THR A 107 0.16 -3.73 2.89
CA THR A 107 0.19 -3.65 1.44
C THR A 107 0.27 -2.22 0.96
N TYR A 108 0.93 -2.05 -0.18
CA TYR A 108 1.18 -0.76 -0.78
C TYR A 108 1.14 -0.87 -2.28
N ALA A 109 0.42 0.00 -2.97
CA ALA A 109 0.39 0.05 -4.42
C ALA A 109 0.96 1.38 -4.94
N ALA A 110 1.80 1.28 -5.96
CA ALA A 110 2.47 2.38 -6.62
C ALA A 110 2.19 2.37 -8.12
N SER A 111 2.16 3.55 -8.73
CA SER A 111 2.19 3.68 -10.18
C SER A 111 3.32 4.61 -10.59
N THR A 112 4.14 4.13 -11.51
CA THR A 112 5.29 4.85 -12.08
C THR A 112 5.18 4.87 -13.60
N ALA A 113 6.08 5.58 -14.27
CA ALA A 113 6.20 5.52 -15.74
C ALA A 113 6.55 4.10 -16.23
N SER A 114 7.20 3.27 -15.40
CA SER A 114 7.57 1.90 -15.72
C SER A 114 6.42 0.89 -15.51
N GLY A 115 5.28 1.36 -15.03
CA GLY A 115 4.11 0.54 -14.73
C GLY A 115 3.70 0.61 -13.28
N SER A 116 2.72 -0.22 -12.96
CA SER A 116 2.09 -0.31 -11.66
C SER A 116 2.58 -1.55 -10.90
N THR A 117 2.75 -1.42 -9.60
CA THR A 117 3.20 -2.50 -8.70
C THR A 117 2.42 -2.46 -7.40
N PHE A 118 2.43 -3.57 -6.68
CA PHE A 118 2.12 -3.56 -5.25
C PHE A 118 3.14 -4.37 -4.47
N THR A 119 3.44 -3.89 -3.27
CA THR A 119 4.38 -4.47 -2.32
C THR A 119 3.61 -4.99 -1.12
N VAL A 120 4.05 -6.15 -0.62
CA VAL A 120 3.49 -6.87 0.51
C VAL A 120 4.56 -7.04 1.58
N LEU A 121 4.24 -6.67 2.81
CA LEU A 121 5.11 -6.84 3.96
C LEU A 121 4.35 -7.63 5.04
N ARG A 122 4.73 -8.90 5.25
CA ARG A 122 4.14 -9.74 6.30
C ARG A 122 5.06 -9.82 7.52
N PRO A 123 4.53 -10.09 8.72
CA PRO A 123 5.36 -10.40 9.89
C PRO A 123 6.31 -11.56 9.64
N GLY A 124 7.58 -11.38 9.98
CA GLY A 124 8.61 -12.41 9.85
C GLY A 124 8.97 -12.83 8.41
N GLN A 125 8.44 -12.17 7.37
CA GLN A 125 8.71 -12.50 5.97
C GLN A 125 9.41 -11.33 5.25
N PRO A 126 10.23 -11.60 4.23
CA PRO A 126 10.78 -10.56 3.38
C PRO A 126 9.66 -9.82 2.62
N ALA A 127 9.90 -8.55 2.29
CA ALA A 127 9.00 -7.79 1.45
C ALA A 127 8.95 -8.38 0.04
N VAL A 128 7.74 -8.48 -0.53
CA VAL A 128 7.52 -9.00 -1.88
C VAL A 128 6.88 -7.92 -2.72
N THR A 129 7.47 -7.61 -3.87
CA THR A 129 6.92 -6.65 -4.85
C THR A 129 6.45 -7.38 -6.09
N ILE A 130 5.22 -7.11 -6.51
CA ILE A 130 4.54 -7.79 -7.61
C ILE A 130 4.14 -6.74 -8.65
N SER A 131 4.47 -6.99 -9.91
CA SER A 131 4.01 -6.16 -11.03
C SER A 131 2.55 -6.47 -11.35
N THR A 132 1.79 -5.40 -11.63
CA THR A 132 0.40 -5.52 -12.04
C THR A 132 0.26 -5.47 -13.57
N PRO A 133 -0.74 -6.16 -14.15
CA PRO A 133 -0.92 -6.17 -15.61
C PRO A 133 -1.45 -4.86 -16.20
N GLY A 134 -2.04 -4.00 -15.36
CA GLY A 134 -2.59 -2.71 -15.77
C GLY A 134 -2.48 -1.66 -14.68
N PRO A 135 -3.04 -0.46 -14.92
CA PRO A 135 -3.01 0.64 -13.96
C PRO A 135 -3.74 0.28 -12.67
N VAL A 136 -3.11 0.50 -11.51
CA VAL A 136 -3.78 0.32 -10.23
C VAL A 136 -4.91 1.35 -10.10
N SER A 137 -6.13 0.88 -9.87
CA SER A 137 -7.30 1.76 -9.71
C SER A 137 -7.62 2.09 -8.25
N ASN A 138 -7.35 1.14 -7.34
CA ASN A 138 -7.63 1.23 -5.91
C ASN A 138 -6.51 0.56 -5.09
N GLY A 139 -6.45 0.86 -3.80
CA GLY A 139 -5.55 0.15 -2.90
C GLY A 139 -5.86 -1.35 -2.80
N PRO A 140 -4.84 -2.18 -2.53
CA PRO A 140 -5.01 -3.61 -2.30
C PRO A 140 -5.84 -3.85 -1.03
N VAL A 141 -6.74 -4.82 -1.09
CA VAL A 141 -7.58 -5.23 0.05
C VAL A 141 -6.98 -6.48 0.69
N VAL A 142 -6.91 -6.50 2.01
CA VAL A 142 -6.40 -7.64 2.80
C VAL A 142 -7.59 -8.39 3.40
N GLY A 143 -7.73 -9.66 3.04
CA GLY A 143 -8.70 -10.59 3.64
C GLY A 143 -8.31 -10.99 5.05
N PRO A 144 -9.24 -11.53 5.84
CA PRO A 144 -9.00 -11.96 7.23
C PRO A 144 -7.99 -13.12 7.34
N ASP A 145 -7.83 -13.90 6.27
CA ASP A 145 -6.88 -15.00 6.13
C ASP A 145 -5.47 -14.54 5.68
N GLY A 146 -5.28 -13.22 5.49
CA GLY A 146 -4.03 -12.65 4.96
C GLY A 146 -3.88 -12.78 3.44
N THR A 147 -4.90 -13.25 2.74
CA THR A 147 -4.96 -13.23 1.27
C THR A 147 -5.19 -11.81 0.78
N LEU A 148 -4.48 -11.42 -0.28
CA LEU A 148 -4.48 -10.07 -0.81
C LEU A 148 -5.16 -10.03 -2.16
N TYR A 149 -5.92 -8.97 -2.38
CA TYR A 149 -6.68 -8.76 -3.61
C TYR A 149 -6.35 -7.38 -4.16
N GLN A 150 -5.66 -7.36 -5.30
CA GLN A 150 -5.33 -6.14 -6.01
C GLN A 150 -6.08 -6.12 -7.34
N VAL A 151 -6.91 -5.08 -7.52
CA VAL A 151 -7.61 -4.85 -8.78
C VAL A 151 -6.90 -3.78 -9.60
N THR A 152 -6.82 -3.99 -10.91
CA THR A 152 -6.38 -2.98 -11.88
C THR A 152 -7.45 -2.74 -12.93
N ASP A 153 -7.58 -1.50 -13.39
CA ASP A 153 -8.61 -1.06 -14.34
C ASP A 153 -7.92 -0.39 -15.54
N ASP A 154 -7.87 -1.10 -16.66
CA ASP A 154 -7.49 -0.50 -17.93
C ASP A 154 -8.75 -0.07 -18.68
N ARG A 155 -9.10 1.20 -18.50
CA ARG A 155 -10.27 1.81 -19.16
C ARG A 155 -10.11 1.98 -20.66
N VAL A 156 -8.89 1.94 -21.17
CA VAL A 156 -8.63 2.09 -22.61
C VAL A 156 -8.97 0.80 -23.34
N SER A 157 -8.52 -0.34 -22.80
CA SER A 157 -8.85 -1.65 -23.37
C SER A 157 -10.18 -2.22 -22.87
N GLY A 158 -10.81 -1.58 -21.86
CA GLY A 158 -12.05 -2.06 -21.25
C GLY A 158 -11.83 -3.37 -20.50
N ARG A 159 -10.67 -3.49 -19.81
CA ARG A 159 -10.25 -4.71 -19.12
C ARG A 159 -9.98 -4.45 -17.65
N THR A 160 -10.39 -5.40 -16.83
CA THR A 160 -10.09 -5.44 -15.40
C THR A 160 -9.28 -6.70 -15.12
N ASN A 161 -8.26 -6.58 -14.28
CA ASN A 161 -7.52 -7.73 -13.75
C ASN A 161 -7.64 -7.76 -12.23
N LEU A 162 -7.83 -8.96 -11.68
CA LEU A 162 -7.69 -9.24 -10.26
C LEU A 162 -6.44 -10.09 -10.04
N THR A 163 -5.49 -9.55 -9.29
CA THR A 163 -4.35 -10.30 -8.75
C THR A 163 -4.65 -10.72 -7.32
N ILE A 164 -4.59 -12.02 -7.05
CA ILE A 164 -4.81 -12.65 -5.74
C ILE A 164 -3.46 -13.16 -5.25
N VAL A 165 -3.09 -12.83 -4.01
CA VAL A 165 -1.86 -13.32 -3.37
C VAL A 165 -2.19 -13.98 -2.05
N THR A 166 -2.05 -15.30 -1.96
CA THR A 166 -2.32 -16.05 -0.73
C THR A 166 -1.31 -15.72 0.36
N ALA A 167 -1.62 -16.03 1.62
CA ALA A 167 -0.68 -15.89 2.74
C ALA A 167 0.66 -16.66 2.51
N ALA A 168 0.61 -17.76 1.75
CA ALA A 168 1.78 -18.52 1.34
C ALA A 168 2.61 -17.84 0.23
N GLY A 169 2.09 -16.78 -0.38
CA GLY A 169 2.74 -16.03 -1.46
C GLY A 169 2.40 -16.54 -2.86
N GLU A 170 1.45 -17.48 -3.02
CA GLU A 170 1.00 -17.91 -4.33
C GLU A 170 0.23 -16.79 -5.02
N VAL A 171 0.53 -16.55 -6.30
CA VAL A 171 -0.06 -15.47 -7.09
C VAL A 171 -0.99 -16.06 -8.16
N THR A 172 -2.26 -15.70 -8.11
CA THR A 172 -3.25 -16.01 -9.17
C THR A 172 -3.69 -14.71 -9.84
N ARG A 173 -3.88 -14.73 -11.16
CA ARG A 173 -4.40 -13.58 -11.91
C ARG A 173 -5.65 -13.99 -12.68
N LEU A 174 -6.69 -13.19 -12.56
CA LEU A 174 -7.95 -13.37 -13.27
C LEU A 174 -8.21 -12.14 -14.13
N ASP A 175 -8.58 -12.36 -15.38
CA ASP A 175 -8.85 -11.32 -16.36
C ASP A 175 -10.33 -11.27 -16.72
N PHE A 176 -10.86 -10.06 -16.78
CA PHE A 176 -12.27 -9.82 -17.04
C PHE A 176 -12.46 -8.74 -18.10
N ALA A 177 -13.58 -8.84 -18.82
CA ALA A 177 -14.08 -7.77 -19.66
C ALA A 177 -14.89 -6.78 -18.81
N GLY A 178 -14.68 -5.49 -19.06
CA GLY A 178 -15.29 -4.39 -18.33
C GLY A 178 -14.28 -3.57 -17.52
N SER A 179 -14.76 -2.42 -17.07
CA SER A 179 -14.02 -1.41 -16.33
C SER A 179 -14.81 -0.93 -15.11
N SER A 180 -14.25 0.03 -14.38
CA SER A 180 -14.83 0.57 -13.16
C SER A 180 -15.13 -0.50 -12.11
N PRO A 181 -14.11 -1.28 -11.70
CA PRO A 181 -14.31 -2.39 -10.80
C PRO A 181 -14.62 -1.95 -9.37
N SER A 182 -15.48 -2.70 -8.71
CA SER A 182 -15.76 -2.62 -7.29
C SER A 182 -15.58 -3.99 -6.65
N LEU A 183 -14.78 -4.06 -5.59
CA LEU A 183 -14.45 -5.30 -4.89
C LEU A 183 -15.00 -5.26 -3.47
N ALA A 184 -15.63 -6.35 -3.05
CA ALA A 184 -16.03 -6.58 -1.66
C ALA A 184 -15.54 -7.96 -1.20
N ILE A 185 -15.11 -8.05 0.05
CA ILE A 185 -14.66 -9.28 0.69
C ILE A 185 -15.57 -9.54 1.89
N ASP A 186 -16.01 -10.78 2.01
CA ASP A 186 -16.70 -11.28 3.20
C ASP A 186 -15.80 -11.12 4.43
N PRO A 187 -16.28 -10.52 5.54
CA PRO A 187 -15.53 -10.45 6.80
C PRO A 187 -14.99 -11.81 7.29
N ASP A 188 -15.65 -12.92 6.92
CA ASP A 188 -15.22 -14.28 7.25
C ASP A 188 -14.21 -14.87 6.23
N GLY A 189 -13.91 -14.13 5.15
CA GLY A 189 -12.89 -14.47 4.15
C GLY A 189 -13.31 -15.51 3.10
N GLY A 190 -14.50 -16.10 3.24
CA GLY A 190 -14.96 -17.19 2.38
C GLY A 190 -15.45 -16.77 0.99
N LYS A 191 -15.73 -15.48 0.77
CA LYS A 191 -16.28 -14.98 -0.49
C LYS A 191 -15.70 -13.64 -0.89
N VAL A 192 -15.43 -13.49 -2.18
CA VAL A 192 -15.05 -12.23 -2.79
C VAL A 192 -16.01 -11.93 -3.93
N VAL A 193 -16.55 -10.72 -3.94
CA VAL A 193 -17.43 -10.24 -5.00
C VAL A 193 -16.72 -9.15 -5.78
N LEU A 194 -16.60 -9.34 -7.09
CA LEU A 194 -16.09 -8.33 -8.02
C LEU A 194 -17.22 -7.90 -8.95
N VAL A 195 -17.51 -6.61 -9.00
CA VAL A 195 -18.50 -6.01 -9.91
C VAL A 195 -17.78 -5.14 -10.93
N MET A 196 -18.16 -5.25 -12.20
CA MET A 196 -17.59 -4.46 -13.30
C MET A 196 -18.69 -3.92 -14.21
N THR A 197 -18.36 -2.91 -15.00
CA THR A 197 -19.25 -2.31 -15.98
C THR A 197 -18.71 -2.53 -17.39
N THR A 198 -19.53 -3.06 -18.29
CA THR A 198 -19.30 -3.06 -19.73
C THR A 198 -20.22 -2.06 -20.40
N ARG A 199 -19.78 -1.46 -21.51
CA ARG A 199 -20.60 -0.54 -22.30
C ARG A 199 -20.60 -0.98 -23.75
N GLU A 200 -21.76 -1.35 -24.26
CA GLU A 200 -21.94 -1.80 -25.65
C GLU A 200 -23.18 -1.12 -26.24
N GLY A 201 -23.04 -0.50 -27.41
CA GLY A 201 -24.17 0.19 -28.07
C GLY A 201 -24.78 1.33 -27.24
N GLY A 202 -24.04 1.90 -26.29
CA GLY A 202 -24.54 2.93 -25.37
C GLY A 202 -25.26 2.40 -24.13
N ILE A 203 -25.46 1.09 -24.01
CA ILE A 203 -26.05 0.42 -22.84
C ILE A 203 -24.93 0.06 -21.86
N GLU A 204 -25.10 0.42 -20.59
CA GLU A 204 -24.22 0.00 -19.51
C GLU A 204 -24.76 -1.28 -18.84
N THR A 205 -23.94 -2.32 -18.77
CA THR A 205 -24.26 -3.57 -18.09
C THR A 205 -23.30 -3.75 -16.91
N ARG A 206 -23.86 -4.06 -15.72
CA ARG A 206 -23.07 -4.39 -14.54
C ARG A 206 -23.05 -5.90 -14.32
N THR A 207 -21.86 -6.48 -14.27
CA THR A 207 -21.66 -7.93 -14.08
C THR A 207 -20.95 -8.18 -12.76
N GLY A 208 -21.54 -9.01 -11.91
CA GLY A 208 -20.96 -9.47 -10.64
C GLY A 208 -20.36 -10.87 -10.77
N TYR A 209 -19.18 -11.07 -10.20
CA TYR A 209 -18.47 -12.34 -10.12
C TYR A 209 -18.30 -12.72 -8.65
N GLU A 210 -18.77 -13.91 -8.28
CA GLU A 210 -18.43 -14.53 -7.00
C GLU A 210 -17.17 -15.38 -7.19
N ILE A 211 -16.14 -15.05 -6.43
CA ILE A 211 -14.82 -15.67 -6.52
C ILE A 211 -14.61 -16.44 -5.22
N ALA A 212 -14.62 -17.76 -5.32
CA ALA A 212 -14.23 -18.65 -4.24
C ALA A 212 -12.71 -18.78 -4.23
N VAL A 213 -12.06 -18.36 -3.15
CA VAL A 213 -10.63 -18.60 -2.96
C VAL A 213 -10.45 -19.98 -2.37
N VAL A 214 -9.97 -20.92 -3.19
CA VAL A 214 -9.60 -22.25 -2.71
C VAL A 214 -8.24 -22.12 -2.03
N THR A 215 -8.23 -21.90 -0.72
CA THR A 215 -7.02 -22.07 0.07
C THR A 215 -6.67 -23.56 0.07
N GLY A 216 -5.69 -23.95 -0.74
CA GLY A 216 -5.17 -25.30 -0.73
C GLY A 216 -4.58 -25.61 0.65
N ALA A 217 -5.33 -26.29 1.51
CA ALA A 217 -4.70 -27.16 2.48
C ALA A 217 -3.99 -28.23 1.63
N ALA A 218 -2.66 -28.24 1.63
CA ALA A 218 -1.92 -29.38 1.14
C ALA A 218 -2.38 -30.59 1.97
N SER A 219 -3.31 -31.37 1.42
CA SER A 219 -3.68 -32.65 1.98
C SER A 219 -2.49 -33.57 1.74
N SER A 220 -1.64 -33.74 2.76
CA SER A 220 -0.65 -34.81 2.75
C SER A 220 -1.40 -36.15 2.72
N VAL A 221 -1.21 -36.90 1.65
CA VAL A 221 -1.48 -38.35 1.58
C VAL A 221 -0.21 -39.09 1.95
#